data_AF-A0A7T8QWF9-F1
#
_entry.id   AF-A0A7T8QWF9-F1
#
_cell.length_a   1.000
_cell.length_b   1.000
_cell.length_c   1.000
_cell.angle_alpha   90.00
_cell.angle_beta   90.00
_cell.angle_gamma   90.00
#
_symmetry.space_group_name_H-M   'P 1'
#
loop_
_entity.id
_entity.type
_entity.pdbx_description
1 polymer ?
#
loop_
_entity_poly.entity_id
_entity_poly.type
_entity_poly.pdbx_seq_one_letter_code
_entity_poly.pdbx_strand_id
1 'polypeptide(L)'
;MFFFLYYFQALSLPSDLNELFEEPNSSFWLPKFRFYVQSLDERNKQTWRITTLDFIIKLRRILEYEEHETSERFMNERLQNIVNERDQLIGELYSEFLKSDARSPVALSSAYNRERLIALCRELSSKGAPRLFNEKFDHELEKRKRLYTILSEAHNDLFVWQKMEKLYEKYIRTNPKPSGALAVLLSIL
;
A
#
# COMPACT_ATOMS: atom_id res chain seq x y z
N MET A 1 16.70 28.18 22.25
CA MET A 1 15.95 27.04 22.85
C MET A 1 14.57 27.04 22.20
N PHE A 2 14.41 26.27 21.12
CA PHE A 2 13.15 26.17 20.38
C PHE A 2 12.27 25.12 21.08
N PHE A 3 11.13 25.56 21.61
CA PHE A 3 10.08 24.65 22.03
C PHE A 3 9.38 24.11 20.79
N PHE A 4 9.66 22.86 20.43
CA PHE A 4 8.76 22.07 19.59
C PHE A 4 7.50 21.78 20.40
N LEU A 5 6.47 22.62 20.24
CA LEU A 5 5.10 22.24 20.57
C LEU A 5 4.68 21.19 19.54
N TYR A 6 4.98 19.92 19.79
CA TYR A 6 4.25 18.83 19.16
C TYR A 6 2.81 18.98 19.62
N TYR A 7 1.98 19.52 18.73
CA TYR A 7 0.54 19.45 18.83
C TYR A 7 0.19 17.96 18.88
N PHE A 8 0.02 17.42 20.09
CA PHE A 8 -0.66 16.15 20.31
C PHE A 8 -2.15 16.41 20.03
N GLN A 9 -2.50 16.67 18.76
CA GLN A 9 -3.85 16.43 18.31
C GLN A 9 -4.07 14.96 18.56
N ALA A 10 -4.95 14.63 19.50
CA ALA A 10 -5.37 13.26 19.73
C ALA A 10 -5.92 12.75 18.39
N LEU A 11 -5.08 12.01 17.65
CA LEU A 11 -5.46 11.43 16.36
C LEU A 11 -6.71 10.61 16.60
N SER A 12 -7.83 11.07 16.05
CA SER A 12 -9.07 10.30 16.13
C SER A 12 -8.87 8.98 15.41
N LEU A 13 -9.47 7.91 15.93
CA LEU A 13 -9.49 6.64 15.22
C LEU A 13 -10.12 6.86 13.83
N PRO A 14 -9.44 6.45 12.74
CA PRO A 14 -9.93 6.61 11.37
C PRO A 14 -11.27 5.91 11.21
N SER A 15 -12.15 6.53 10.44
CA SER A 15 -13.52 6.08 10.23
C SER A 15 -13.60 4.86 9.29
N ASP A 16 -12.66 4.76 8.34
CA ASP A 16 -12.57 3.68 7.37
C ASP A 16 -11.12 3.30 7.04
N LEU A 17 -11.00 2.27 6.20
CA LEU A 17 -9.71 1.69 5.82
C LEU A 17 -8.89 2.63 4.93
N ASN A 18 -9.51 3.52 4.14
CA ASN A 18 -8.77 4.46 3.31
C ASN A 18 -8.11 5.54 4.19
N GLU A 19 -8.87 6.08 5.14
CA GLU A 19 -8.38 7.08 6.11
C GLU A 19 -7.27 6.51 7.01
N LEU A 20 -7.28 5.19 7.28
CA LEU A 20 -6.22 4.51 8.03
C LEU A 20 -4.85 4.65 7.36
N PHE A 21 -4.81 4.64 6.04
CA PHE A 21 -3.60 4.65 5.25
C PHE A 21 -3.10 6.06 4.89
N GLU A 22 -3.86 7.10 5.26
CA GLU A 22 -3.46 8.50 5.06
C GLU A 22 -2.64 9.01 6.24
N GLU A 23 -1.63 9.85 5.99
CA GLU A 23 -0.93 10.55 7.07
C GLU A 23 -1.86 11.58 7.73
N PRO A 24 -1.86 11.71 9.06
CA PRO A 24 -0.92 11.13 10.02
C PRO A 24 -1.39 9.77 10.61
N ASN A 25 -2.54 9.25 10.15
CA ASN A 25 -3.15 8.05 10.69
C ASN A 25 -2.34 6.79 10.40
N SER A 26 -1.74 6.69 9.22
CA SER A 26 -0.84 5.59 8.84
C SER A 26 0.31 5.44 9.82
N SER A 27 0.91 6.54 10.27
CA SER A 27 2.02 6.49 11.23
C SER A 27 1.62 5.94 12.61
N PHE A 28 0.38 6.18 13.06
CA PHE A 28 -0.04 5.86 14.43
C PHE A 28 -0.99 4.65 14.53
N TRP A 29 -1.98 4.56 13.65
CA TRP A 29 -3.06 3.58 13.71
C TRP A 29 -2.75 2.33 12.89
N LEU A 30 -2.03 2.44 11.77
CA LEU A 30 -1.70 1.27 10.96
C LEU A 30 -0.87 0.22 11.71
N PRO A 31 0.14 0.56 12.55
CA PRO A 31 0.85 -0.43 13.35
C PRO A 31 -0.06 -1.17 14.33
N LYS A 32 -1.03 -0.47 14.93
CA LYS A 32 -2.00 -1.06 15.87
C LYS A 32 -2.98 -2.00 15.15
N PHE A 33 -3.47 -1.59 13.98
CA PHE A 33 -4.31 -2.45 13.16
C PHE A 33 -3.53 -3.68 12.65
N ARG A 34 -2.27 -3.50 12.22
CA ARG A 34 -1.38 -4.59 11.82
C ARG A 34 -1.22 -5.62 12.94
N PHE A 35 -0.97 -5.16 14.17
CA PHE A 35 -0.88 -6.03 15.34
C PHE A 35 -2.18 -6.79 15.59
N TYR A 36 -3.34 -6.12 15.50
CA TYR A 36 -4.63 -6.78 15.62
C TYR A 36 -4.80 -7.89 14.57
N VAL A 37 -4.52 -7.60 13.30
CA VAL A 37 -4.61 -8.56 12.21
C VAL A 37 -3.67 -9.75 12.43
N GLN A 38 -2.42 -9.48 12.81
CA GLN A 38 -1.44 -10.51 13.12
C GLN A 38 -1.89 -11.41 14.27
N SER A 39 -2.46 -10.85 15.35
CA SER A 39 -2.95 -11.64 16.48
C SER A 39 -4.10 -12.58 16.09
N LEU A 40 -4.95 -12.18 15.14
CA LEU A 40 -6.00 -13.04 14.61
C LEU A 40 -5.42 -14.18 13.76
N ASP A 41 -4.40 -13.88 12.98
CA ASP A 41 -3.69 -14.84 12.15
C ASP A 41 -2.99 -15.90 13.01
N GLU A 42 -2.27 -15.49 14.06
CA GLU A 42 -1.64 -16.39 15.05
C GLU A 42 -2.67 -17.28 15.76
N ARG A 43 -3.78 -16.70 16.25
CA ARG A 43 -4.85 -17.46 16.93
C ARG A 43 -5.51 -18.50 16.01
N ASN A 44 -5.70 -18.16 14.75
CA ASN A 44 -6.38 -19.02 13.78
C ASN A 44 -5.42 -19.91 12.99
N LYS A 45 -4.10 -19.83 13.23
CA LYS A 45 -3.05 -20.49 12.45
C LYS A 45 -3.17 -20.23 10.95
N GLN A 46 -3.43 -18.97 10.60
CA GLN A 46 -3.57 -18.48 9.23
C GLN A 46 -2.58 -17.33 9.02
N THR A 47 -2.24 -17.01 7.77
CA THR A 47 -1.35 -15.88 7.43
C THR A 47 -1.93 -14.96 6.35
N TRP A 48 -3.11 -15.28 5.82
CA TRP A 48 -3.63 -14.57 4.66
C TRP A 48 -3.98 -13.12 4.99
N ARG A 49 -4.37 -12.79 6.24
CA ARG A 49 -4.83 -11.42 6.56
C ARG A 49 -3.65 -10.48 6.58
N ILE A 50 -2.57 -10.83 7.29
CA ILE A 50 -1.37 -10.00 7.37
C ILE A 50 -0.73 -9.86 5.99
N THR A 51 -0.66 -10.95 5.22
CA THR A 51 -0.15 -10.92 3.85
C THR A 51 -1.00 -10.03 2.94
N THR A 52 -2.32 -10.09 3.05
CA THR A 52 -3.22 -9.22 2.26
C THR A 52 -3.02 -7.75 2.64
N LEU A 53 -2.85 -7.44 3.92
CA LEU A 53 -2.58 -6.07 4.38
C LEU A 53 -1.25 -5.55 3.83
N ASP A 54 -0.19 -6.35 3.92
CA ASP A 54 1.14 -5.99 3.39
C ASP A 54 1.11 -5.78 1.87
N PHE A 55 0.35 -6.60 1.15
CA PHE A 55 0.14 -6.45 -0.29
C PHE A 55 -0.56 -5.12 -0.64
N ILE A 56 -1.64 -4.77 0.07
CA ILE A 56 -2.36 -3.49 -0.13
C ILE A 56 -1.42 -2.30 0.12
N ILE A 57 -0.67 -2.32 1.23
CA ILE A 57 0.27 -1.26 1.59
C ILE A 57 1.34 -1.11 0.50
N LYS A 58 1.91 -2.23 0.03
CA LYS A 58 2.95 -2.20 -1.00
C LYS A 58 2.41 -1.68 -2.33
N LEU A 59 1.21 -2.09 -2.74
CA LEU A 59 0.55 -1.54 -3.94
C LEU A 59 0.31 -0.04 -3.83
N ARG A 60 -0.23 0.44 -2.71
CA ARG A 60 -0.47 1.87 -2.49
C ARG A 60 0.82 2.67 -2.58
N ARG A 61 1.89 2.20 -1.93
CA ARG A 61 3.22 2.82 -2.02
C ARG A 61 3.75 2.89 -3.45
N ILE A 62 3.51 1.86 -4.28
CA ILE A 62 3.89 1.90 -5.70
C ILE A 62 3.05 2.95 -6.46
N LEU A 63 1.75 3.05 -6.17
CA LEU A 63 0.87 4.02 -6.82
C LEU A 63 1.23 5.47 -6.51
N GLU A 64 1.81 5.76 -5.33
CA GLU A 64 2.31 7.10 -4.98
C GLU A 64 3.40 7.60 -5.95
N TYR A 65 4.14 6.70 -6.62
CA TYR A 65 5.13 7.08 -7.64
C TYR A 65 4.49 7.65 -8.91
N GLU A 66 3.18 7.46 -9.14
CA GLU A 66 2.49 8.01 -10.32
C GLU A 66 2.56 9.55 -10.33
N GLU A 67 2.31 10.18 -9.18
CA GLU A 67 2.38 11.63 -9.02
C GLU A 67 3.82 12.13 -9.16
N HIS A 68 4.78 11.42 -8.56
CA HIS A 68 6.18 11.76 -8.64
C HIS A 68 6.71 11.70 -10.08
N GLU A 69 6.36 10.66 -10.84
CA GLU A 69 6.75 10.54 -12.23
C GLU A 69 6.07 11.56 -13.14
N THR A 70 4.79 11.86 -12.90
CA THR A 70 4.02 12.82 -13.69
C THR A 70 4.49 14.26 -13.46
N SER A 71 5.05 14.54 -12.28
CA SER A 71 5.62 15.86 -11.97
C SER A 71 6.87 16.19 -12.80
N GLU A 72 7.56 15.18 -13.33
CA GLU A 72 8.77 15.32 -14.12
C GLU A 72 8.44 15.48 -15.61
N ARG A 73 8.68 16.69 -16.16
CA ARG A 73 8.30 17.05 -17.53
C ARG A 73 9.23 16.53 -18.64
N PHE A 74 10.40 16.01 -18.27
CA PHE A 74 11.44 15.57 -19.20
C PHE A 74 12.27 14.44 -18.60
N MET A 75 12.93 13.64 -19.46
CA MET A 75 13.86 12.62 -19.00
C MET A 75 15.07 13.27 -18.33
N ASN A 76 15.24 13.00 -17.05
CA ASN A 76 16.37 13.45 -16.26
C ASN A 76 16.78 12.34 -15.27
N GLU A 77 17.92 12.53 -14.62
CA GLU A 77 18.45 11.56 -13.64
C GLU A 77 17.48 11.33 -12.47
N ARG A 78 16.76 12.37 -12.05
CA ARG A 78 15.76 12.26 -10.98
C ARG A 78 14.62 11.32 -11.38
N LEU A 79 14.08 11.46 -12.59
CA LEU A 79 13.03 10.59 -13.11
C LEU A 79 13.53 9.14 -13.26
N GLN A 80 14.80 8.95 -13.66
CA GLN A 80 15.42 7.64 -13.69
C GLN A 80 15.48 7.01 -12.30
N ASN A 81 15.85 7.77 -11.27
CA ASN A 81 15.88 7.28 -9.88
C ASN A 81 14.49 6.90 -9.38
N ILE A 82 13.47 7.73 -9.63
CA ILE A 82 12.07 7.46 -9.30
C ILE A 82 11.60 6.15 -9.94
N VAL A 83 11.88 5.97 -11.24
CA VAL A 83 11.53 4.75 -11.98
C VAL A 83 12.27 3.52 -11.44
N ASN A 84 13.56 3.64 -11.12
CA ASN A 84 14.34 2.55 -10.56
C ASN A 84 13.78 2.08 -9.21
N GLU A 85 13.45 3.02 -8.33
CA GLU A 85 12.85 2.71 -7.01
C GLU A 85 11.48 2.04 -7.16
N ARG A 86 10.62 2.56 -8.05
CA ARG A 86 9.33 1.93 -8.36
C ARG A 86 9.51 0.51 -8.88
N ASP A 87 10.41 0.30 -9.84
CA ASP A 87 10.63 -1.01 -10.45
C ASP A 87 11.18 -2.02 -9.42
N GLN A 88 12.01 -1.56 -8.49
CA GLN A 88 12.43 -2.36 -7.34
C GLN A 88 11.22 -2.80 -6.49
N LEU A 89 10.34 -1.86 -6.13
CA LEU A 89 9.14 -2.19 -5.36
C LEU A 89 8.20 -3.16 -6.09
N ILE A 90 8.08 -3.03 -7.41
CA ILE A 90 7.30 -3.97 -8.24
C ILE A 90 7.96 -5.36 -8.25
N GLY A 91 9.29 -5.44 -8.30
CA GLY A 91 10.03 -6.70 -8.19
C GLY A 91 9.80 -7.40 -6.84
N GLU A 92 9.82 -6.62 -5.75
CA GLU A 92 9.48 -7.12 -4.42
C GLU A 92 8.02 -7.60 -4.34
N LEU A 93 7.06 -6.81 -4.85
CA LEU A 93 5.65 -7.19 -4.93
C LEU A 93 5.47 -8.54 -5.64
N TYR A 94 6.16 -8.71 -6.76
CA TYR A 94 6.12 -9.95 -7.54
C TYR A 94 6.65 -11.14 -6.75
N SER A 95 7.85 -11.01 -6.19
CA SER A 95 8.55 -12.09 -5.50
C SER A 95 7.86 -12.51 -4.20
N GLU A 96 7.30 -11.56 -3.46
CA GLU A 96 6.67 -11.81 -2.17
C GLU A 96 5.23 -12.36 -2.28
N PHE A 97 4.43 -11.88 -3.24
CA PHE A 97 2.98 -12.11 -3.25
C PHE A 97 2.42 -12.79 -4.51
N LEU A 98 3.09 -12.70 -5.66
CA LEU A 98 2.51 -13.10 -6.94
C LEU A 98 3.18 -14.33 -7.57
N LYS A 99 4.46 -14.55 -7.27
CA LYS A 99 5.23 -15.69 -7.77
C LYS A 99 4.59 -17.02 -7.34
N SER A 100 4.68 -18.05 -8.18
CA SER A 100 4.04 -19.35 -7.91
C SER A 100 4.60 -20.08 -6.68
N ASP A 101 5.87 -19.82 -6.35
CA ASP A 101 6.59 -20.32 -5.18
C ASP A 101 6.65 -19.28 -4.03
N ALA A 102 5.85 -18.22 -4.10
CA ALA A 102 5.75 -17.25 -3.02
C ALA A 102 5.29 -17.94 -1.74
N ARG A 103 5.92 -17.59 -0.61
CA ARG A 103 5.59 -18.18 0.71
C ARG A 103 4.14 -17.88 1.12
N SER A 104 3.63 -16.72 0.72
CA SER A 104 2.29 -16.26 1.04
C SER A 104 1.68 -15.60 -0.19
N PRO A 105 1.15 -16.38 -1.15
CA PRO A 105 0.58 -15.82 -2.36
C PRO A 105 -0.75 -15.11 -2.05
N VAL A 106 -0.97 -13.95 -2.69
CA VAL A 106 -2.25 -13.25 -2.61
C VAL A 106 -3.14 -13.69 -3.76
N ALA A 107 -4.40 -13.97 -3.43
CA ALA A 107 -5.44 -14.28 -4.40
C ALA A 107 -6.18 -12.98 -4.77
N LEU A 108 -6.21 -12.66 -6.06
CA LEU A 108 -7.07 -11.62 -6.62
C LEU A 108 -8.41 -12.22 -7.05
N SER A 109 -9.46 -11.41 -7.12
CA SER A 109 -10.81 -11.85 -7.54
C SER A 109 -10.85 -12.33 -8.99
N SER A 110 -10.09 -11.68 -9.86
CA SER A 110 -10.02 -11.96 -11.29
C SER A 110 -8.71 -12.67 -11.64
N ALA A 111 -8.81 -13.90 -12.13
CA ALA A 111 -7.67 -14.64 -12.69
C ALA A 111 -7.02 -13.86 -13.85
N TYR A 112 -7.83 -13.17 -14.65
CA TYR A 112 -7.34 -12.31 -15.73
C TYR A 112 -6.49 -11.15 -15.19
N ASN A 113 -6.96 -10.43 -14.16
CA ASN A 113 -6.20 -9.32 -13.57
C ASN A 113 -4.89 -9.83 -12.92
N ARG A 114 -4.94 -11.01 -12.29
CA ARG A 114 -3.76 -11.65 -11.72
C ARG A 114 -2.72 -11.98 -12.76
N GLU A 115 -3.09 -12.63 -13.86
CA GLU A 115 -2.17 -12.97 -14.94
C GLU A 115 -1.61 -11.70 -15.61
N ARG A 116 -2.44 -10.67 -15.80
CA ARG A 116 -2.01 -9.38 -16.36
C ARG A 116 -0.97 -8.68 -15.47
N LEU A 117 -1.20 -8.67 -14.15
CA LEU A 117 -0.24 -8.12 -13.18
C LEU A 117 1.07 -8.93 -13.15
N ILE A 118 0.99 -10.26 -13.18
CA ILE A 118 2.16 -11.13 -13.23
C ILE A 118 2.98 -10.92 -14.50
N ALA A 119 2.31 -10.83 -15.65
CA ALA A 119 2.97 -10.57 -16.92
C ALA A 119 3.75 -9.25 -16.88
N LEU A 120 3.12 -8.19 -16.34
CA LEU A 120 3.75 -6.88 -16.14
C LEU A 120 4.98 -6.96 -15.22
N CYS A 121 4.84 -7.60 -14.06
CA CYS A 121 5.96 -7.78 -13.12
C CYS A 121 7.13 -8.56 -13.74
N ARG A 122 6.84 -9.62 -14.50
CA ARG A 122 7.85 -10.43 -15.19
C ARG A 122 8.56 -9.63 -16.27
N GLU A 123 7.81 -8.87 -17.05
CA GLU A 123 8.36 -8.02 -18.10
C GLU A 123 9.39 -7.03 -17.52
N LEU A 124 9.01 -6.31 -16.46
CA LEU A 124 9.91 -5.38 -15.77
C LEU A 124 11.14 -6.06 -15.16
N SER A 125 10.92 -7.21 -14.50
CA SER A 125 12.02 -7.97 -13.90
C SER A 125 13.01 -8.50 -14.95
N SER A 126 12.54 -8.83 -16.15
CA SER A 126 13.36 -9.40 -17.23
C SER A 126 14.15 -8.36 -18.02
N LYS A 127 13.60 -7.16 -18.19
CA LYS A 127 14.23 -6.08 -18.98
C LYS A 127 15.20 -5.23 -18.15
N GLY A 128 15.11 -5.31 -16.82
CA GLY A 128 15.80 -4.38 -15.93
C GLY A 128 15.19 -2.98 -16.05
N ALA A 129 15.67 -2.04 -15.22
CA ALA A 129 15.17 -0.67 -15.28
C ALA A 129 15.45 -0.05 -16.66
N PRO A 130 14.43 0.53 -17.33
CA PRO A 130 14.60 1.10 -18.65
C PRO A 130 15.62 2.25 -18.61
N ARG A 131 16.53 2.29 -19.58
CA ARG A 131 17.41 3.46 -19.77
C ARG A 131 16.62 4.55 -20.48
N LEU A 132 16.04 5.44 -19.69
CA LEU A 132 15.10 6.46 -20.19
C LEU A 132 15.71 7.44 -21.21
N PHE A 133 17.04 7.54 -21.27
CA PHE A 133 17.76 8.40 -22.21
C PHE A 133 17.75 7.92 -23.67
N ASN A 134 17.37 6.66 -23.94
CA ASN A 134 17.45 6.06 -25.28
C ASN A 134 16.09 5.85 -25.95
N GLU A 135 14.97 6.05 -25.24
CA GLU A 135 13.61 5.82 -25.75
C GLU A 135 12.87 7.14 -26.01
N LYS A 136 11.91 7.13 -26.94
CA LYS A 136 11.04 8.28 -27.20
C LYS A 136 10.17 8.52 -25.97
N PHE A 137 10.23 9.73 -25.40
CA PHE A 137 9.52 10.11 -24.18
C PHE A 137 8.02 9.73 -24.20
N ASP A 138 7.33 10.00 -25.30
CA ASP A 138 5.90 9.70 -25.44
C ASP A 138 5.58 8.20 -25.37
N HIS A 139 6.46 7.35 -25.88
CA HIS A 139 6.28 5.90 -25.83
C HIS A 139 6.42 5.37 -24.40
N GLU A 140 7.41 5.89 -23.65
CA GLU A 140 7.59 5.56 -22.25
C GLU A 140 6.44 6.05 -21.38
N LEU A 141 5.92 7.24 -21.67
CA LEU A 141 4.76 7.77 -20.96
C LEU A 141 3.53 6.85 -21.11
N GLU A 142 3.29 6.34 -22.31
CA GLU A 142 2.17 5.41 -22.57
C GLU A 142 2.35 4.07 -21.86
N LYS A 143 3.58 3.51 -21.83
CA LYS A 143 3.87 2.29 -21.05
C LYS A 143 3.61 2.49 -19.56
N ARG A 144 4.01 3.63 -19.00
CA ARG A 144 3.79 3.97 -17.58
C ARG A 144 2.31 4.10 -17.25
N LYS A 145 1.52 4.78 -18.09
CA LYS A 145 0.06 4.87 -17.90
C LYS A 145 -0.60 3.49 -17.83
N ARG A 146 -0.20 2.57 -18.72
CA ARG A 146 -0.72 1.19 -18.72
C ARG A 146 -0.33 0.44 -17.44
N LEU A 147 0.89 0.65 -16.96
CA LEU A 147 1.38 0.08 -15.71
C LEU A 147 0.54 0.55 -14.52
N TYR A 148 0.35 1.85 -14.36
CA TYR A 148 -0.48 2.40 -13.28
C TYR A 148 -1.95 1.98 -13.38
N THR A 149 -2.47 1.84 -14.60
CA THR A 149 -3.82 1.28 -14.80
C THR A 149 -3.93 -0.15 -14.24
N ILE A 150 -2.96 -1.02 -14.54
CA ILE A 150 -2.96 -2.41 -14.05
C ILE A 150 -2.81 -2.46 -12.53
N LEU A 151 -1.91 -1.66 -11.97
CA LEU A 151 -1.69 -1.58 -10.53
C LEU A 151 -2.92 -1.04 -9.81
N SER A 152 -3.60 -0.04 -10.37
CA SER A 152 -4.83 0.53 -9.82
C SER A 152 -6.00 -0.45 -9.89
N GLU A 153 -6.13 -1.22 -10.97
CA GLU A 153 -7.11 -2.32 -11.06
C GLU A 153 -6.86 -3.41 -10.01
N ALA A 154 -5.60 -3.78 -9.79
CA ALA A 154 -5.23 -4.76 -8.77
C ALA A 154 -5.39 -4.22 -7.34
N HIS A 155 -5.08 -2.94 -7.14
CA HIS A 155 -5.33 -2.24 -5.90
C HIS A 155 -6.82 -2.28 -5.63
N ASN A 156 -7.69 -1.81 -6.52
CA ASN A 156 -9.13 -1.74 -6.31
C ASN A 156 -9.87 -3.09 -6.45
N ASP A 157 -9.17 -4.22 -6.31
CA ASP A 157 -9.78 -5.54 -6.35
C ASP A 157 -10.76 -5.73 -5.19
N LEU A 158 -12.03 -5.94 -5.55
CA LEU A 158 -13.15 -6.02 -4.61
C LEU A 158 -12.92 -7.09 -3.52
N PHE A 159 -12.32 -8.22 -3.86
CA PHE A 159 -12.15 -9.33 -2.92
C PHE A 159 -11.04 -9.07 -1.91
N VAL A 160 -9.98 -8.38 -2.34
CA VAL A 160 -8.87 -7.92 -1.49
C VAL A 160 -9.38 -6.87 -0.50
N TRP A 161 -10.10 -5.86 -0.98
CA TRP A 161 -10.58 -4.76 -0.15
C TRP A 161 -11.73 -5.13 0.76
N GLN A 162 -12.77 -5.78 0.28
CA GLN A 162 -13.95 -6.09 1.11
C GLN A 162 -13.60 -6.94 2.33
N LYS A 163 -12.62 -7.84 2.21
CA LYS A 163 -12.16 -8.65 3.34
C LYS A 163 -11.42 -7.80 4.37
N MET A 164 -10.55 -6.90 3.90
CA MET A 164 -9.77 -6.04 4.78
C MET A 164 -10.64 -4.98 5.45
N GLU A 165 -11.60 -4.42 4.72
CA GLU A 165 -12.58 -3.45 5.21
C GLU A 165 -13.41 -4.05 6.35
N LYS A 166 -13.96 -5.26 6.15
CA LYS A 166 -14.68 -5.98 7.23
C LYS A 166 -13.82 -6.25 8.47
N LEU A 167 -12.53 -6.52 8.28
CA LEU A 167 -11.60 -6.69 9.40
C LEU A 167 -11.37 -5.36 10.13
N TYR A 168 -11.27 -4.26 9.38
CA TYR A 168 -11.10 -2.93 9.95
C TYR A 168 -12.35 -2.44 10.67
N GLU A 169 -13.55 -2.65 10.11
CA GLU A 169 -14.81 -2.38 10.81
C GLU A 169 -14.90 -3.14 12.14
N LYS A 170 -14.49 -4.42 12.14
CA LYS A 170 -14.45 -5.22 13.36
C LYS A 170 -13.44 -4.65 14.35
N TYR A 171 -12.27 -4.23 13.88
CA TYR A 171 -11.25 -3.59 14.70
C TYR A 171 -11.78 -2.33 15.38
N ILE A 172 -12.44 -1.43 14.64
CA ILE A 172 -13.05 -0.19 15.16
C ILE A 172 -14.11 -0.52 16.23
N ARG A 173 -14.98 -1.50 15.98
CA ARG A 173 -16.01 -1.91 16.95
C ARG A 173 -15.42 -2.47 18.24
N THR A 174 -14.30 -3.18 18.15
CA THR A 174 -13.61 -3.77 19.32
C THR A 174 -12.69 -2.79 20.05
N ASN A 175 -12.30 -1.70 19.41
CA ASN A 175 -11.49 -0.62 19.98
C ASN A 175 -12.27 0.68 19.91
N PRO A 176 -13.41 0.79 20.61
CA PRO A 176 -14.24 1.98 20.56
C PRO A 176 -13.40 3.19 20.99
N LYS A 177 -13.59 4.32 20.28
CA LYS A 177 -13.01 5.61 20.65
C LYS A 177 -13.21 5.80 22.15
N PRO A 178 -12.18 6.15 22.95
CA PRO A 178 -12.47 6.71 24.27
C PRO A 178 -13.38 7.90 24.01
N SER A 179 -14.60 7.89 24.58
CA SER A 179 -15.46 9.06 24.49
C SER A 179 -14.64 10.24 25.01
N GLY A 180 -14.67 11.38 24.32
CA GLY A 180 -13.84 12.53 24.70
C GLY A 180 -14.01 12.94 26.18
N ALA A 181 -15.15 12.62 26.78
CA ALA A 181 -15.41 12.80 28.21
C ALA A 181 -14.56 11.90 29.14
N LEU A 182 -14.29 10.64 28.76
CA LEU A 182 -13.47 9.71 29.55
C LEU A 182 -11.97 10.02 29.48
N ALA A 183 -11.48 10.50 28.34
CA ALA A 183 -10.09 10.91 28.20
C ALA A 183 -9.75 12.14 29.06
N VAL A 184 -10.69 13.11 29.14
CA VAL A 184 -10.55 14.28 30.02
C VAL A 184 -10.55 13.86 31.50
N LEU A 185 -11.44 12.93 31.90
CA LEU A 185 -11.48 12.43 33.28
C LEU A 185 -10.22 11.65 33.68
N LEU A 186 -9.60 10.90 32.77
CA LEU A 186 -8.36 10.17 33.02
C LEU A 186 -7.10 11.05 33.00
N SER A 187 -7.16 12.25 32.41
CA SER A 187 -6.06 13.22 32.43
C SER A 187 -6.05 14.17 33.64
N ILE A 188 -7.07 14.08 34.51
CA ILE A 188 -7.23 14.91 35.73
C ILE A 188 -6.99 14.07 37.01
N LEU A 189 -6.81 12.75 36.90
CA LEU A 189 -6.39 11.85 37.98
C LEU A 189 -4.89 11.58 37.89
#